data_AF-A0A2W2CTA7-F1
#
_entry.id   AF-A0A2W2CTA7-F1
#
_cell.length_a   1.000
_cell.length_b   1.000
_cell.length_c   1.000
_cell.angle_alpha   90.00
_cell.angle_beta   90.00
_cell.angle_gamma   90.00
#
_symmetry.space_group_name_H-M   'P 1'
#
loop_
_entity.id
_entity.type
_entity.pdbx_description
1 polymer ?
#
loop_
_entity_poly.entity_id
_entity_poly.type
_entity_poly.pdbx_seq_one_letter_code
_entity_poly.pdbx_strand_id
1 'polypeptide(L)'
;MSVMDDWVTAACTELDLDPALVPVPTVLDLARDVAHQVLRPGAPVTAYLLGLAVGRGADPAATAARLTELAGTWPVELGGDRPAD
;
A
#
# COMPACT_ATOMS: atom_id res chain seq x y z
N MET A 1 14.49 5.84 16.67
CA MET A 1 13.31 6.39 15.99
C MET A 1 13.78 6.91 14.65
N SER A 2 13.17 6.42 13.58
CA SER A 2 13.35 6.93 12.23
C SER A 2 12.43 8.14 11.98
N VAL A 3 12.73 8.95 10.95
CA VAL A 3 11.82 10.04 10.52
C VAL A 3 10.42 9.50 10.20
N MET A 4 10.31 8.25 9.74
CA MET A 4 9.03 7.59 9.49
C MET A 4 8.27 7.30 10.80
N ASP A 5 8.97 6.84 11.83
CA ASP A 5 8.35 6.54 13.14
C ASP A 5 7.78 7.83 13.77
N ASP A 6 8.55 8.93 13.69
CA ASP A 6 8.15 10.25 14.19
C ASP A 6 6.93 10.76 13.41
N TRP A 7 6.95 10.63 12.08
CA TRP A 7 5.84 11.04 11.22
C TRP A 7 4.57 10.24 11.50
N VAL A 8 4.65 8.92 11.60
CA VAL A 8 3.50 8.06 11.90
C VAL A 8 2.91 8.43 13.26
N THR A 9 3.75 8.66 14.26
CA THR A 9 3.30 9.11 15.58
C THR A 9 2.56 10.45 15.52
N ALA A 10 3.13 11.44 14.83
CA ALA A 10 2.52 12.76 14.67
C ALA A 10 1.19 12.71 13.89
N ALA A 11 1.15 11.97 12.77
CA ALA A 11 -0.04 11.82 11.95
C ALA A 11 -1.16 11.06 12.69
N CYS A 12 -0.82 10.01 13.45
CA CYS A 12 -1.80 9.30 14.27
C CYS A 12 -2.36 10.19 15.38
N THR A 13 -1.53 11.05 15.99
CA THR A 13 -1.97 12.02 16.99
C THR A 13 -3.00 12.99 16.41
N GLU A 14 -2.75 13.53 15.21
CA GLU A 14 -3.68 14.45 14.52
C GLU A 14 -5.01 13.77 14.16
N LEU A 15 -4.99 12.47 13.86
CA LEU A 15 -6.14 11.70 13.40
C LEU A 15 -6.87 10.92 14.51
N ASP A 16 -6.42 11.05 15.77
CA ASP A 16 -6.91 10.28 16.93
C ASP A 16 -6.85 8.75 16.71
N LEU A 17 -5.68 8.29 16.22
CA LEU A 17 -5.39 6.88 15.96
C LEU A 17 -4.30 6.36 16.90
N ASP A 18 -4.34 5.06 17.20
CA ASP A 18 -3.24 4.38 17.89
C ASP A 18 -2.12 4.03 16.89
N PRO A 19 -0.90 4.58 17.05
CA PRO A 19 0.23 4.27 16.17
C PRO A 19 0.58 2.78 16.10
N ALA A 20 0.29 2.00 17.15
CA ALA A 20 0.54 0.56 17.17
C ALA A 20 -0.33 -0.22 16.17
N LEU A 21 -1.41 0.39 15.68
CA LEU A 21 -2.29 -0.17 14.66
C LEU A 21 -1.79 0.05 13.23
N VAL A 22 -0.69 0.79 13.03
CA VAL A 22 -0.18 1.09 11.69
C VAL A 22 0.93 0.09 11.32
N PRO A 23 0.66 -0.90 10.44
CA PRO A 23 1.66 -1.89 10.03
C PRO A 23 2.60 -1.29 8.96
N VAL A 24 3.44 -0.32 9.35
CA VAL A 24 4.31 0.43 8.44
C VAL A 24 5.13 -0.47 7.49
N PRO A 25 5.83 -1.53 7.97
CA PRO A 25 6.62 -2.38 7.07
C PRO A 25 5.75 -3.04 5.99
N THR A 26 4.59 -3.60 6.38
CA THR A 26 3.65 -4.24 5.48
C THR A 26 3.14 -3.29 4.39
N VAL A 27 2.80 -2.04 4.76
CA VAL A 27 2.31 -1.04 3.81
C VAL A 27 3.42 -0.65 2.83
N LEU A 28 4.65 -0.47 3.31
CA LEU A 28 5.78 -0.08 2.47
C LEU A 28 6.23 -1.20 1.53
N ASP A 29 6.19 -2.46 2.00
CA ASP A 29 6.50 -3.62 1.16
C ASP A 29 5.45 -3.83 0.08
N LEU A 30 4.16 -3.70 0.41
CA LEU A 30 3.09 -3.72 -0.59
C LEU A 30 3.26 -2.60 -1.64
N ALA A 31 3.53 -1.38 -1.18
CA ALA A 31 3.76 -0.24 -2.07
C ALA A 31 4.97 -0.49 -3.00
N ARG A 32 6.05 -1.07 -2.46
CA ARG A 32 7.24 -1.47 -3.23
C ARG A 32 6.88 -2.49 -4.30
N ASP A 33 6.17 -3.55 -3.96
CA ASP A 33 5.82 -4.62 -4.90
C ASP A 33 4.95 -4.09 -6.04
N VAL A 34 3.93 -3.30 -5.71
CA VAL A 34 3.06 -2.69 -6.73
C VAL A 34 3.83 -1.73 -7.64
N ALA A 35 4.73 -0.91 -7.08
CA ALA A 35 5.52 0.03 -7.86
C ALA A 35 6.46 -0.67 -8.86
N HIS A 36 6.95 -1.86 -8.51
CA HIS A 36 7.88 -2.63 -9.34
C HIS A 36 7.18 -3.58 -10.32
N GLN A 37 6.07 -4.21 -9.92
CA GLN A 37 5.43 -5.28 -10.71
C GLN A 37 4.22 -4.80 -11.51
N VAL A 38 3.56 -3.70 -11.10
CA VAL A 38 2.31 -3.23 -11.73
C VAL A 38 2.54 -1.88 -12.42
N LEU A 39 2.65 -0.79 -11.65
CA LEU A 39 3.05 0.54 -12.12
C LEU A 39 3.40 1.43 -10.92
N ARG A 40 4.36 2.35 -11.09
CA ARG A 40 4.80 3.26 -10.02
C ARG A 40 3.65 4.08 -9.39
N PRO A 41 2.74 4.72 -10.17
CA PRO A 41 1.57 5.39 -9.59
C PRO A 41 0.60 4.48 -8.83
N GLY A 42 0.68 3.15 -9.02
CA GLY A 42 -0.21 2.18 -8.37
C GLY A 42 0.07 2.01 -6.88
N ALA A 43 1.28 2.32 -6.41
CA ALA A 43 1.67 2.19 -5.01
C ALA A 43 0.77 2.99 -4.04
N PRO A 44 0.60 4.33 -4.19
CA PRO A 44 -0.27 5.10 -3.31
C PRO A 44 -1.75 4.69 -3.44
N VAL A 45 -2.21 4.33 -4.64
CA VAL A 45 -3.59 3.87 -4.86
C VAL A 45 -3.85 2.57 -4.12
N THR A 46 -2.90 1.64 -4.14
CA THR A 46 -3.04 0.34 -3.46
C THR A 46 -2.99 0.48 -1.95
N ALA A 47 -2.14 1.37 -1.40
CA ALA A 47 -2.15 1.68 0.03
C ALA A 47 -3.50 2.24 0.49
N TYR A 48 -4.11 3.12 -0.30
CA TYR A 48 -5.46 3.64 -0.03
C TYR A 48 -6.53 2.52 -0.07
N LEU A 49 -6.46 1.63 -1.06
CA LEU A 49 -7.37 0.47 -1.16
C LEU A 49 -7.23 -0.50 0.01
N LEU A 50 -6.00 -0.78 0.46
CA LEU A 50 -5.74 -1.57 1.66
C LEU A 50 -6.42 -0.93 2.88
N GLY A 51 -6.22 0.37 3.10
CA GLY A 51 -6.86 1.12 4.18
C GLY A 51 -8.39 1.08 4.10
N LEU A 52 -8.96 1.23 2.91
CA LEU A 52 -10.41 1.17 2.68
C LEU A 52 -11.00 -0.22 2.98
N ALA A 53 -10.29 -1.29 2.62
CA ALA A 53 -10.72 -2.65 2.92
C ALA A 53 -10.65 -2.95 4.43
N VAL A 54 -9.56 -2.56 5.08
CA VAL A 54 -9.40 -2.70 6.54
C VAL A 54 -10.47 -1.90 7.30
N GLY A 55 -10.76 -0.66 6.87
CA GLY A 55 -11.85 0.15 7.43
C GLY A 55 -13.24 -0.45 7.25
N ARG A 56 -13.40 -1.43 6.35
CA ARG A 56 -14.62 -2.24 6.17
C ARG A 56 -14.60 -3.57 6.92
N GLY A 57 -13.61 -3.79 7.77
CA GLY A 57 -13.48 -4.98 8.63
C GLY A 57 -12.66 -6.12 8.03
N ALA A 58 -11.91 -5.89 6.94
CA ALA A 58 -10.98 -6.90 6.43
C ALA A 58 -9.73 -7.02 7.31
N ASP A 59 -9.18 -8.22 7.43
CA ASP A 59 -7.91 -8.44 8.12
C ASP A 59 -6.74 -7.76 7.36
N PRO A 60 -5.94 -6.90 8.00
CA PRO A 60 -4.86 -6.16 7.32
C PRO A 60 -3.81 -7.07 6.68
N ALA A 61 -3.36 -8.11 7.38
CA ALA A 61 -2.28 -8.98 6.92
C ALA A 61 -2.73 -9.84 5.72
N ALA A 62 -3.91 -10.45 5.82
CA ALA A 62 -4.50 -11.24 4.74
C ALA A 62 -4.83 -10.36 3.52
N THR A 63 -5.30 -9.13 3.74
CA THR A 63 -5.60 -8.20 2.64
C THR A 63 -4.32 -7.77 1.93
N ALA A 64 -3.27 -7.41 2.67
CA ALA A 64 -1.98 -7.07 2.08
C ALA A 64 -1.38 -8.26 1.31
N ALA A 65 -1.40 -9.46 1.86
CA ALA A 65 -0.91 -10.67 1.19
C ALA A 65 -1.62 -10.93 -0.14
N ARG A 66 -2.96 -10.80 -0.19
CA ARG A 66 -3.75 -10.94 -1.42
C ARG A 66 -3.40 -9.90 -2.47
N LEU A 67 -3.15 -8.65 -2.06
CA LEU A 67 -2.76 -7.57 -2.98
C LEU A 67 -1.33 -7.77 -3.50
N THR A 68 -0.41 -8.24 -2.65
CA THR A 68 0.96 -8.61 -3.07
C THR A 68 0.94 -9.77 -4.07
N GLU A 69 0.14 -10.82 -3.83
CA GLU A 69 -0.02 -11.94 -4.76
C GLU A 69 -0.59 -11.49 -6.12
N LEU A 70 -1.60 -10.61 -6.08
CA LEU A 70 -2.16 -10.00 -7.29
C LEU A 70 -1.10 -9.17 -8.05
N ALA A 71 -0.29 -8.37 -7.35
CA ALA A 71 0.78 -7.59 -7.96
C ALA A 71 1.84 -8.49 -8.60
N GLY A 72 2.23 -9.60 -7.94
CA GLY A 72 3.22 -10.55 -8.44
C GLY A 72 2.76 -11.38 -9.65
N THR A 73 1.45 -11.48 -9.89
CA THR A 73 0.86 -12.18 -11.04
C THR A 73 0.30 -11.23 -12.10
N TRP A 74 0.51 -9.92 -11.94
CA TRP A 74 -0.05 -8.92 -12.84
C TRP A 74 0.52 -9.06 -14.26
N PRO A 75 -0.31 -9.11 -15.32
CA PRO A 75 0.17 -9.29 -16.68
C PRO A 75 1.07 -8.15 -17.14
N VAL A 76 2.31 -8.46 -17.50
CA VAL A 76 3.31 -7.50 -18.03
C VAL A 76 2.82 -6.80 -19.31
N GLU A 77 2.00 -7.49 -20.12
CA GLU A 77 1.46 -7.00 -21.40
C GLU A 77 0.54 -5.77 -21.26
N LEU A 78 -0.09 -5.54 -20.10
CA LEU A 78 -0.96 -4.38 -19.87
C LEU A 78 -0.19 -3.08 -19.53
N GLY A 79 1.14 -3.15 -19.43
CA GLY A 79 2.01 -1.98 -19.31
C GLY A 79 2.39 -1.34 -20.66
N GLY A 80 1.87 -1.88 -21.76
CA GLY A 80 2.19 -1.47 -23.13
C GLY A 80 1.06 -0.71 -23.81
N ASP A 81 0.77 0.50 -23.38
CA ASP A 81 0.34 1.54 -24.31
C ASP A 81 1.12 2.82 -24.00
N ARG A 82 2.17 3.05 -24.80
CA ARG A 82 2.64 4.42 -25.02
C ARG A 82 1.47 5.15 -25.70
N PRO A 83 1.03 6.32 -25.21
CA PRO A 83 0.19 7.15 -26.05
C PRO A 83 0.97 7.48 -27.32
N ALA A 84 0.47 7.01 -28.46
CA ALA A 84 0.78 7.60 -29.75
C ALA A 84 -0.03 8.89 -29.84
N ASP A 85 0.64 10.01 -29.54
CA ASP A 85 0.66 11.30 -30.26
C ASP A 85 1.06 12.45 -29.33
#